data_AF-A0AAE6KEF8-F1
#
_entry.id   AF-A0AAE6KEF8-F1
#
_cell.length_a   1.000
_cell.length_b   1.000
_cell.length_c   1.000
_cell.angle_alpha   90.00
_cell.angle_beta   90.00
_cell.angle_gamma   90.00
#
_symmetry.space_group_name_H-M   'P 1'
#
loop_
_entity.id
_entity.type
_entity.pdbx_description
1 polymer ?
#
loop_
_entity_poly.entity_id
_entity_poly.type
_entity_poly.pdbx_seq_one_letter_code
_entity_poly.pdbx_strand_id
1 'polypeptide(L)'
;MNHYNEIHFQLLPDFEFHRPAAVKHLPHSVECGSRWRTNGSSAGWNSDVVKAATGEHLERKHFYLDIAVSDKNPISQGLYPNETAALTSALAQTAKNSSKTEISSHLFDRTEVYRIVDLSRCSIPTALITLNSCTDIDDNTMVPFP
;
A
#
# COMPACT_ATOMS: atom_id res chain seq x y z
N MET A 1 25.05 14.11 -1.29
CA MET A 1 25.76 13.65 -2.51
C MET A 1 24.82 12.67 -3.17
N ASN A 2 24.59 12.76 -4.49
CA ASN A 2 23.65 11.83 -5.12
C ASN A 2 24.23 10.41 -5.09
N HIS A 3 23.39 9.43 -4.75
CA HIS A 3 23.76 8.03 -4.68
C HIS A 3 23.03 7.22 -5.75
N TYR A 4 23.72 6.26 -6.32
CA TYR A 4 23.18 5.29 -7.26
C TYR A 4 23.73 3.92 -6.90
N ASN A 5 22.83 2.96 -6.69
CA ASN A 5 23.15 1.58 -6.44
C ASN A 5 22.83 0.78 -7.72
N GLU A 6 23.84 0.17 -8.31
CA GLU A 6 23.64 -0.70 -9.48
C GLU A 6 22.97 -2.03 -9.10
N ILE A 7 23.18 -2.46 -7.86
CA ILE A 7 22.63 -3.66 -7.23
C ILE A 7 21.44 -3.26 -6.38
N HIS A 8 20.30 -3.91 -6.60
CA HIS A 8 19.11 -3.68 -5.80
C HIS A 8 19.21 -4.33 -4.42
N PHE A 9 18.83 -3.60 -3.39
CA PHE A 9 18.63 -4.11 -2.05
C PHE A 9 17.19 -3.85 -1.60
N GLN A 10 16.56 -4.85 -0.96
CA GLN A 10 15.14 -4.76 -0.62
C GLN A 10 14.79 -3.57 0.29
N LEU A 11 15.71 -3.18 1.18
CA LEU A 11 15.49 -2.13 2.17
C LEU A 11 16.15 -0.79 1.82
N LEU A 12 16.69 -0.64 0.61
CA LEU A 12 17.36 0.58 0.17
C LEU A 12 16.84 1.04 -1.19
N PRO A 13 16.80 2.36 -1.44
CA PRO A 13 16.53 2.87 -2.76
C PRO A 13 17.69 2.55 -3.73
N ASP A 14 17.36 2.39 -5.01
CA ASP A 14 18.36 2.23 -6.07
C ASP A 14 19.02 3.58 -6.41
N PHE A 15 18.32 4.69 -6.19
CA PHE A 15 18.89 6.03 -6.34
C PHE A 15 18.37 6.99 -5.26
N GLU A 16 19.21 7.97 -4.92
CA GLU A 16 18.91 9.05 -4.01
C GLU A 16 19.48 10.37 -4.56
N PHE A 17 18.60 11.35 -4.80
CA PHE A 17 18.94 12.67 -5.30
C PHE A 17 18.75 13.72 -4.22
N HIS A 18 19.84 14.37 -3.82
CA HIS A 18 19.80 15.50 -2.92
C HIS A 18 19.87 16.80 -3.72
N ARG A 19 18.86 17.64 -3.54
CA ARG A 19 18.76 18.97 -4.15
C ARG A 19 18.77 20.01 -3.03
N PRO A 20 19.95 20.38 -2.51
CA PRO A 20 20.03 21.42 -1.50
C PRO A 20 19.64 22.77 -2.08
N ALA A 21 18.89 23.58 -1.33
CA ALA A 21 18.58 24.94 -1.74
C ALA A 21 19.84 25.82 -1.80
N ALA A 22 19.99 26.57 -2.88
CA ALA A 22 21.02 27.60 -3.02
C ALA A 22 20.70 28.89 -2.23
N VAL A 23 19.49 28.97 -1.66
CA VAL A 23 18.96 30.14 -0.97
C VAL A 23 18.30 29.74 0.35
N LYS A 24 18.36 30.60 1.37
CA LYS A 24 17.81 30.33 2.71
C LYS A 24 16.28 30.36 2.80
N HIS A 25 15.58 30.74 1.73
CA HIS A 25 14.13 30.85 1.69
C HIS A 25 13.46 29.78 0.82
N LEU A 26 14.22 28.78 0.35
CA LEU A 26 13.68 27.57 -0.25
C LEU A 26 14.13 26.34 0.54
N PRO A 27 13.26 25.33 0.72
CA PRO A 27 13.64 24.09 1.38
C PRO A 27 14.58 23.25 0.49
N HIS A 28 15.37 22.39 1.12
CA HIS A 28 16.06 21.30 0.43
C HIS A 28 15.02 20.28 -0.04
N SER A 29 15.29 19.56 -1.12
CA SER A 29 14.51 18.38 -1.49
C SER A 29 15.37 17.15 -1.69
N VAL A 30 14.79 16.00 -1.37
CA VAL A 30 15.38 14.69 -1.61
C VAL A 30 14.38 13.84 -2.38
N GLU A 31 14.86 13.07 -3.34
CA GLU A 31 14.08 12.11 -4.10
C GLU A 31 14.78 10.76 -4.05
N CYS A 32 14.03 9.73 -3.71
CA CYS A 32 14.48 8.36 -3.63
C CYS A 32 13.65 7.52 -4.59
N GLY A 33 14.24 6.50 -5.20
CA GLY A 33 13.45 5.61 -6.02
C GLY A 33 14.14 4.31 -6.37
N SER A 34 13.39 3.49 -7.10
CA SER A 34 13.85 2.19 -7.57
C SER A 34 13.53 1.98 -9.05
N ARG A 35 14.17 0.96 -9.65
CA ARG A 35 13.92 0.53 -11.02
C ARG A 35 12.49 0.02 -11.25
N TRP A 36 11.76 -0.32 -10.18
CA TRP A 36 10.35 -0.74 -10.23
C TRP A 36 9.36 0.44 -10.20
N ARG A 37 9.84 1.67 -10.47
CA ARG A 37 9.02 2.89 -10.54
C ARG A 37 8.29 3.22 -9.24
N THR A 38 8.84 2.77 -8.11
CA THR A 38 8.41 3.21 -6.78
C THR A 38 9.35 4.34 -6.36
N ASN A 39 8.80 5.55 -6.28
CA ASN A 39 9.55 6.76 -5.93
C ASN A 39 8.94 7.40 -4.69
N GLY A 40 9.77 8.02 -3.86
CA GLY A 40 9.37 8.85 -2.71
C GLY A 40 10.19 10.14 -2.70
N SER A 41 9.65 11.22 -2.15
CA SER A 41 10.33 12.50 -2.13
C SER A 41 9.92 13.38 -0.97
N SER A 42 10.87 14.06 -0.35
CA SER A 42 10.57 14.99 0.73
C SER A 42 11.24 16.33 0.51
N ALA A 43 10.64 17.38 1.07
CA ALA A 43 11.20 18.72 1.09
C ALA A 43 11.11 19.31 2.50
N GLY A 44 12.15 20.05 2.90
CA GLY A 44 12.26 20.61 4.24
C GLY A 44 13.58 21.35 4.50
N TRP A 45 13.70 21.91 5.69
CA TRP A 45 14.79 22.82 6.07
C TRP A 45 15.98 22.16 6.76
N ASN A 46 15.84 20.88 7.11
CA ASN A 46 16.82 20.14 7.87
C ASN A 46 17.15 18.82 7.17
N SER A 47 18.06 18.04 7.75
CA SER A 47 18.48 16.74 7.20
C SER A 47 17.42 15.64 7.29
N ASP A 48 16.31 15.85 8.01
CA ASP A 48 15.26 14.83 8.15
C ASP A 48 14.53 14.57 6.83
N VAL A 49 14.66 15.48 5.86
CA VAL A 49 14.18 15.29 4.48
C VAL A 49 14.69 14.00 3.84
N VAL A 50 15.89 13.56 4.19
CA VAL A 50 16.44 12.29 3.69
C VAL A 50 15.64 11.11 4.23
N LYS A 51 15.45 11.08 5.56
CA LYS A 51 14.68 10.01 6.22
C LYS A 51 13.24 9.97 5.74
N ALA A 52 12.62 11.14 5.55
CA ALA A 52 11.26 11.25 5.05
C ALA A 52 11.13 10.75 3.60
N ALA A 53 12.05 11.14 2.70
CA ALA A 53 12.03 10.67 1.31
C ALA A 53 12.25 9.15 1.21
N THR A 54 13.17 8.60 1.98
CA THR A 54 13.40 7.16 2.05
C THR A 54 12.22 6.42 2.68
N GLY A 55 11.62 6.98 3.74
CA GLY A 55 10.41 6.44 4.36
C GLY A 55 9.25 6.36 3.38
N GLU A 56 8.97 7.43 2.65
CA GLU A 56 7.94 7.45 1.61
C GLU A 56 8.23 6.45 0.49
N HIS A 57 9.50 6.35 0.06
CA HIS A 57 9.89 5.37 -0.95
C HIS A 57 9.59 3.93 -0.49
N LEU A 58 9.97 3.58 0.74
CA LEU A 58 9.73 2.26 1.30
C LEU A 58 8.25 1.98 1.55
N GLU A 59 7.49 2.97 2.02
CA GLU A 59 6.03 2.89 2.17
C GLU A 59 5.36 2.57 0.83
N ARG A 60 5.67 3.37 -0.20
CA ARG A 60 5.10 3.18 -1.54
C ARG A 60 5.54 1.84 -2.12
N LYS A 61 6.82 1.48 -2.00
CA LYS A 61 7.32 0.17 -2.43
C LYS A 61 6.52 -0.96 -1.81
N HIS A 62 6.27 -0.90 -0.50
CA HIS A 62 5.51 -1.93 0.22
C HIS A 62 4.10 -2.10 -0.35
N PHE A 63 3.33 -1.01 -0.46
CA PHE A 63 1.95 -1.07 -0.95
C PHE A 63 1.83 -1.37 -2.46
N TYR A 64 2.85 -1.09 -3.26
CA TYR A 64 2.85 -1.44 -4.69
C TYR A 64 3.33 -2.86 -4.97
N LEU A 65 4.27 -3.41 -4.19
CA LEU A 65 5.03 -4.60 -4.59
C LEU A 65 5.10 -5.70 -3.53
N ASP A 66 5.03 -5.36 -2.24
CA ASP A 66 5.43 -6.29 -1.16
C ASP A 66 4.27 -6.71 -0.25
N ILE A 67 3.01 -6.45 -0.62
CA ILE A 67 1.84 -6.97 0.11
C ILE A 67 1.68 -8.47 -0.16
N ALA A 68 1.76 -9.28 0.91
CA ALA A 68 1.68 -10.72 0.83
C ALA A 68 0.25 -11.25 1.07
N VAL A 69 -0.22 -12.11 0.18
CA VAL A 69 -1.45 -12.88 0.40
C VAL A 69 -1.20 -13.96 1.44
N SER A 70 -2.04 -14.00 2.47
CA SER A 70 -1.97 -14.94 3.59
C SER A 70 -2.88 -16.15 3.38
N ASP A 71 -4.10 -15.94 2.88
CA ASP A 71 -5.06 -17.00 2.57
C ASP A 71 -6.06 -16.57 1.48
N LYS A 72 -6.95 -17.49 1.10
CA LYS A 72 -8.04 -17.24 0.16
C LYS A 72 -9.37 -17.76 0.70
N ASN A 73 -10.28 -16.85 1.06
CA ASN A 73 -11.51 -17.17 1.79
C ASN A 73 -12.57 -16.04 1.68
N PRO A 74 -13.84 -16.31 2.03
CA PRO A 74 -14.86 -15.26 2.12
C PRO A 74 -14.56 -14.21 3.19
N ILE A 75 -15.07 -12.99 3.04
CA ILE A 75 -14.88 -11.89 4.02
C ILE A 75 -15.30 -12.29 5.44
N SER A 76 -16.35 -13.11 5.56
CA SER A 76 -16.87 -13.59 6.84
C SER A 76 -15.90 -14.48 7.63
N GLN A 77 -14.88 -15.05 6.99
CA GLN A 77 -13.92 -15.96 7.60
C GLN A 77 -12.72 -15.21 8.20
N GLY A 78 -12.93 -14.31 9.16
CA GLY A 78 -11.82 -13.57 9.80
C GLY A 78 -12.23 -12.23 10.37
N LEU A 79 -13.33 -11.68 9.86
CA LEU A 79 -13.98 -10.50 10.41
C LEU A 79 -15.15 -10.88 11.32
N TYR A 80 -15.43 -10.03 12.30
CA TYR A 80 -16.64 -10.16 13.11
C TYR A 80 -17.89 -9.91 12.25
N PRO A 81 -19.08 -10.40 12.68
CA PRO A 81 -20.30 -10.26 11.88
C PRO A 81 -20.65 -8.81 11.52
N ASN A 82 -20.44 -7.86 12.45
CA ASN A 82 -20.65 -6.43 12.21
C ASN A 82 -19.63 -5.84 11.22
N GLU A 83 -18.35 -6.22 11.33
CA GLU A 83 -17.28 -5.81 10.42
C GLU A 83 -17.55 -6.32 9.00
N THR A 84 -17.95 -7.60 8.89
CA THR A 84 -18.34 -8.22 7.62
C THR A 84 -19.49 -7.47 6.97
N ALA A 85 -20.56 -7.21 7.72
CA ALA A 85 -21.72 -6.49 7.19
C ALA A 85 -21.37 -5.07 6.72
N ALA A 86 -20.54 -4.35 7.50
CA ALA A 86 -20.07 -3.01 7.15
C ALA A 86 -19.21 -3.03 5.88
N LEU A 87 -18.22 -3.92 5.81
CA LEU A 87 -17.31 -4.02 4.66
C LEU A 87 -18.04 -4.46 3.39
N THR A 88 -18.89 -5.49 3.46
CA THR A 88 -19.72 -5.91 2.32
C THR A 88 -20.59 -4.76 1.83
N SER A 89 -21.17 -3.97 2.74
CA SER A 89 -21.99 -2.82 2.35
C SER A 89 -21.15 -1.69 1.75
N ALA A 90 -19.91 -1.48 2.19
CA ALA A 90 -19.00 -0.51 1.60
C ALA A 90 -18.59 -0.94 0.19
N LEU A 91 -18.16 -2.19 0.00
CA LEU A 91 -17.79 -2.73 -1.30
C LEU A 91 -18.96 -2.69 -2.30
N ALA A 92 -20.17 -3.05 -1.87
CA ALA A 92 -21.34 -3.00 -2.73
C ALA A 92 -21.73 -1.60 -3.20
N GLN A 93 -21.29 -0.53 -2.53
CA GLN A 93 -21.50 0.85 -2.99
C GLN A 93 -20.57 1.24 -4.13
N THR A 94 -19.41 0.58 -4.23
CA THR A 94 -18.32 0.98 -5.12
C THR A 94 -17.98 -0.07 -6.17
N ALA A 95 -18.45 -1.30 -6.01
CA ALA A 95 -18.29 -2.37 -6.98
C ALA A 95 -19.03 -2.03 -8.28
N LYS A 96 -18.42 -2.34 -9.42
CA LYS A 96 -18.97 -1.98 -10.73
C LYS A 96 -20.25 -2.75 -11.06
N ASN A 97 -20.26 -4.06 -10.80
CA ASN A 97 -21.34 -4.96 -11.22
C ASN A 97 -21.70 -6.03 -10.17
N SER A 98 -21.19 -5.92 -8.95
CA SER A 98 -21.30 -7.00 -7.95
C SER A 98 -22.31 -6.66 -6.87
N SER A 99 -23.25 -7.58 -6.62
CA SER A 99 -24.22 -7.51 -5.54
C SER A 99 -23.60 -7.84 -4.18
N LYS A 100 -24.28 -7.48 -3.09
CA LYS A 100 -23.88 -7.85 -1.73
C LYS A 100 -23.73 -9.37 -1.54
N THR A 101 -24.58 -10.15 -2.22
CA THR A 101 -24.54 -11.60 -2.16
C THR A 101 -23.28 -12.14 -2.81
N GLU A 102 -22.96 -11.67 -4.02
CA GLU A 102 -21.74 -12.05 -4.74
C GLU A 102 -20.49 -11.69 -3.94
N ILE A 103 -20.42 -10.45 -3.43
CA ILE A 103 -19.31 -9.99 -2.57
C ILE A 103 -19.18 -10.87 -1.32
N SER A 104 -20.28 -11.27 -0.69
CA SER A 104 -20.22 -12.08 0.53
C SER A 104 -19.77 -13.52 0.28
N SER A 105 -20.11 -14.08 -0.88
CA SER A 105 -19.73 -15.44 -1.28
C SER A 105 -18.35 -15.54 -1.95
N HIS A 106 -17.82 -14.40 -2.42
CA HIS A 106 -16.55 -14.36 -3.15
C HIS A 106 -15.36 -14.78 -2.27
N LEU A 107 -14.43 -15.52 -2.86
CA LEU A 107 -13.21 -15.98 -2.19
C LEU A 107 -12.08 -15.00 -2.50
N PHE A 108 -11.90 -14.01 -1.62
CA PHE A 108 -10.85 -13.01 -1.77
C PHE A 108 -9.48 -13.58 -1.45
N ASP A 109 -8.45 -13.11 -2.14
CA ASP A 109 -7.09 -13.16 -1.61
C ASP A 109 -7.02 -12.16 -0.43
N ARG A 110 -6.52 -12.61 0.73
CA ARG A 110 -6.55 -11.78 1.95
C ARG A 110 -5.20 -11.69 2.62
N THR A 111 -4.97 -10.56 3.28
CA THR A 111 -3.76 -10.28 4.05
C THR A 111 -4.09 -10.27 5.54
N GLU A 112 -3.26 -10.91 6.37
CA GLU A 112 -3.37 -10.85 7.83
C GLU A 112 -3.10 -9.41 8.30
N VAL A 113 -4.00 -8.88 9.11
CA VAL A 113 -3.92 -7.56 9.73
C VAL A 113 -4.35 -7.64 11.20
N TYR A 114 -4.16 -6.54 11.92
CA TYR A 114 -4.51 -6.44 13.34
C TYR A 114 -5.61 -5.41 13.54
N ARG A 115 -6.62 -5.76 14.34
CA ARG A 115 -7.65 -4.80 14.76
C ARG A 115 -7.03 -3.75 15.66
N ILE A 116 -7.32 -2.47 15.37
CA ILE A 116 -6.78 -1.36 16.17
C ILE A 116 -7.35 -1.37 17.59
N VAL A 117 -8.57 -1.87 17.78
CA VAL A 117 -9.28 -1.81 19.08
C VAL A 117 -8.70 -2.77 20.14
N ASP A 118 -8.16 -3.91 19.72
CA ASP A 118 -7.74 -4.97 20.65
C ASP A 118 -6.48 -5.73 20.22
N LEU A 119 -5.87 -5.35 19.08
CA LEU A 119 -4.72 -6.02 18.48
C LEU A 119 -4.93 -7.53 18.24
N SER A 120 -6.20 -7.96 18.09
CA SER A 120 -6.51 -9.31 17.64
C SER A 120 -6.24 -9.44 16.14
N ARG A 121 -5.84 -10.64 15.72
CA ARG A 121 -5.60 -10.95 14.30
C ARG A 121 -6.93 -11.06 13.55
N CYS A 122 -6.92 -10.58 12.31
CA CYS A 122 -7.95 -10.84 11.31
C CYS A 122 -7.35 -10.83 9.91
N SER A 123 -8.17 -11.07 8.89
CA SER A 123 -7.76 -10.99 7.50
C SER A 123 -8.74 -10.13 6.72
N ILE A 124 -8.22 -9.26 5.86
CA ILE A 124 -9.00 -8.41 4.96
C ILE A 124 -8.63 -8.69 3.51
N PRO A 125 -9.53 -8.45 2.54
CA PRO A 125 -9.19 -8.52 1.12
C PRO A 125 -7.92 -7.73 0.81
N THR A 126 -6.92 -8.38 0.22
CA THR A 126 -5.62 -7.80 -0.14
C THR A 126 -5.80 -6.63 -1.09
N ALA A 127 -6.80 -6.71 -1.96
CA ALA A 127 -7.22 -5.64 -2.88
C ALA A 127 -7.51 -4.29 -2.21
N LEU A 128 -7.80 -4.26 -0.91
CA LEU A 128 -8.05 -3.00 -0.17
C LEU A 128 -6.78 -2.24 0.19
N ILE A 129 -5.63 -2.90 0.20
CA ILE A 129 -4.36 -2.33 0.68
C ILE A 129 -3.27 -2.30 -0.40
N THR A 130 -3.38 -3.11 -1.45
CA THR A 130 -2.47 -2.99 -2.60
C THR A 130 -2.84 -1.81 -3.48
N LEU A 131 -1.83 -1.11 -4.02
CA LEU A 131 -2.01 -0.03 -4.99
C LEU A 131 -1.84 -0.50 -6.44
N ASN A 132 -1.42 -1.73 -6.67
CA ASN A 132 -1.37 -2.38 -7.98
C ASN A 132 -2.47 -3.43 -8.11
N SER A 133 -2.95 -3.66 -9.35
CA SER A 133 -3.92 -4.70 -9.67
C SER A 133 -3.57 -6.00 -8.97
N CYS A 134 -4.52 -6.56 -8.21
CA CYS A 134 -4.32 -7.86 -7.59
C CYS A 134 -4.00 -8.90 -8.64
N THR A 135 -3.24 -9.91 -8.24
CA THR A 135 -2.99 -11.11 -9.05
C THR A 135 -4.28 -11.82 -9.40
N ASP A 136 -5.26 -11.84 -8.49
CA ASP A 136 -6.61 -12.30 -8.79
C ASP A 136 -7.41 -11.19 -9.48
N ILE A 137 -7.79 -11.46 -10.74
CA ILE A 137 -8.56 -10.53 -11.57
C ILE A 137 -9.98 -10.36 -11.02
N ASP A 138 -10.54 -11.39 -10.38
CA ASP A 138 -11.90 -11.37 -9.88
C ASP A 138 -12.03 -10.42 -8.67
N ASP A 139 -11.01 -10.39 -7.79
CA ASP A 139 -10.91 -9.43 -6.68
C ASP A 139 -10.96 -7.98 -7.18
N ASN A 140 -10.33 -7.69 -8.32
CA ASN A 140 -10.30 -6.36 -8.94
C ASN A 140 -11.67 -5.91 -9.49
N THR A 141 -12.64 -6.82 -9.62
CA THR A 141 -14.02 -6.47 -10.00
C THR A 141 -14.90 -6.13 -8.79
N MET A 142 -14.56 -6.69 -7.63
CA MET A 142 -15.27 -6.58 -6.36
C MET A 142 -14.78 -5.39 -5.54
N VAL A 143 -13.51 -5.03 -5.68
CA VAL A 143 -12.89 -3.88 -5.04
C VAL A 143 -12.56 -2.83 -6.10
N PRO A 144 -12.94 -1.56 -5.91
CA PRO A 144 -12.62 -0.51 -6.88
C PRO A 144 -11.11 -0.31 -6.91
N PHE A 145 -10.54 -0.31 -8.11
CA PHE A 145 -9.19 0.20 -8.30
C PHE A 145 -9.19 1.73 -8.20
N PRO A 146 -8.22 2.34 -7.47
CA PRO A 146 -7.94 3.77 -7.62
C PRO A 146 -7.46 4.12 -9.04
#